data_AF-A0A0B7BKV0-F1
#
_entry.id   AF-A0A0B7BKV0-F1
#
_cell.length_a   1.000
_cell.length_b   1.000
_cell.length_c   1.000
_cell.angle_alpha   90.00
_cell.angle_beta   90.00
_cell.angle_gamma   90.00
#
_symmetry.space_group_name_H-M   'P 1'
#
loop_
_entity.id
_entity.type
_entity.pdbx_description
1 polymer ?
#
loop_
_entity_poly.entity_id
_entity_poly.type
_entity_poly.pdbx_seq_one_letter_code
_entity_poly.pdbx_strand_id
1 'polypeptide(L)'
;MESEMAMLRQYGPDVSDATLKRLVSAFSDLREMADQGLINYPYSTREVVNMVRHLQFYPNEGLPTVVKNVFDFDSYNKELQETIVETMQKHGIPVGTSQASITLAKE
;
A
#
# COMPACT_ATOMS: atom_id res chain seq x y z
N MET A 1 -13.39 -3.90 10.35
CA MET A 1 -12.80 -4.81 9.34
C MET A 1 -13.85 -5.46 8.44
N GLU A 2 -14.88 -6.14 8.95
CA GLU A 2 -15.86 -6.84 8.08
C GLU A 2 -16.63 -5.92 7.13
N SER A 3 -17.12 -4.77 7.62
CA SER A 3 -17.82 -3.78 6.78
C SER A 3 -16.92 -3.18 5.70
N GLU A 4 -15.64 -2.93 6.01
CA GLU A 4 -14.66 -2.39 5.06
C GLU A 4 -14.34 -3.44 3.97
N MET A 5 -14.13 -4.70 4.36
CA MET A 5 -13.96 -5.81 3.42
C MET A 5 -15.17 -6.01 2.51
N ALA A 6 -16.39 -5.96 3.05
CA ALA A 6 -17.62 -6.08 2.27
C ALA A 6 -17.79 -4.93 1.27
N MET A 7 -17.37 -3.73 1.64
CA MET A 7 -17.34 -2.57 0.74
C MET A 7 -16.28 -2.73 -0.35
N LEU A 8 -15.04 -3.10 -0.01
CA LEU A 8 -13.96 -3.23 -1.00
C LEU A 8 -14.23 -4.30 -2.06
N ARG A 9 -14.89 -5.41 -1.69
CA ARG A 9 -15.33 -6.43 -2.66
C ARG A 9 -16.27 -5.90 -3.74
N GLN A 10 -17.02 -4.82 -3.46
CA GLN A 10 -17.88 -4.19 -4.47
C GLN A 10 -17.07 -3.37 -5.48
N TYR A 11 -15.89 -2.87 -5.08
CA TYR A 11 -14.99 -2.10 -5.94
C TYR A 11 -13.97 -2.96 -6.70
N GLY A 12 -13.68 -4.17 -6.20
CA GLY A 12 -12.77 -5.12 -6.83
C GLY A 12 -13.23 -6.56 -6.62
N PRO A 13 -14.30 -7.01 -7.29
CA PRO A 13 -14.84 -8.36 -7.15
C PRO A 13 -13.84 -9.45 -7.58
N ASP A 14 -12.89 -9.13 -8.48
CA ASP A 14 -11.86 -10.07 -8.95
C ASP A 14 -10.55 -9.94 -8.16
N VAL A 15 -10.47 -8.98 -7.23
CA VAL A 15 -9.32 -8.80 -6.35
C VAL A 15 -9.42 -9.81 -5.20
N SER A 16 -8.38 -10.61 -5.00
CA SER A 16 -8.41 -11.67 -3.99
C SER A 16 -8.67 -11.14 -2.57
N ASP A 17 -9.45 -11.89 -1.80
CA ASP A 17 -9.71 -11.61 -0.38
C ASP A 17 -8.43 -11.47 0.45
N ALA A 18 -7.38 -12.21 0.09
CA ALA A 18 -6.08 -12.12 0.74
C ALA A 18 -5.43 -10.75 0.50
N THR A 19 -5.47 -10.25 -0.75
CA THR A 19 -5.00 -8.90 -1.10
C THR A 19 -5.79 -7.83 -0.35
N LEU A 20 -7.13 -7.92 -0.35
CA LEU A 20 -8.00 -6.97 0.35
C LEU A 20 -7.69 -6.92 1.86
N LYS A 21 -7.50 -8.08 2.49
CA LYS A 21 -7.14 -8.16 3.92
C LYS A 21 -5.79 -7.50 4.20
N ARG A 22 -4.76 -7.77 3.39
CA ARG A 22 -3.43 -7.14 3.56
C ARG A 22 -3.52 -5.62 3.49
N LEU A 23 -4.30 -5.09 2.54
CA LEU A 23 -4.52 -3.66 2.40
C LEU A 23 -5.24 -3.05 3.61
N VAL A 24 -6.35 -3.66 4.02
CA VAL A 24 -7.13 -3.19 5.17
C VAL A 24 -6.30 -3.20 6.44
N SER A 25 -5.55 -4.28 6.69
CA SER A 25 -4.70 -4.39 7.88
C SER A 25 -3.56 -3.36 7.87
N ALA A 26 -2.87 -3.19 6.74
CA ALA A 26 -1.77 -2.23 6.63
C ALA A 26 -2.24 -0.78 6.80
N PHE A 27 -3.34 -0.39 6.16
CA PHE A 27 -3.89 0.95 6.31
C PHE A 27 -4.52 1.19 7.68
N SER A 28 -4.98 0.14 8.37
CA SER A 28 -5.45 0.27 9.76
C SER A 28 -4.30 0.60 10.71
N ASP A 29 -3.16 -0.08 10.56
CA ASP A 29 -1.95 0.23 11.35
C ASP A 29 -1.47 1.66 11.09
N LEU A 30 -1.44 2.10 9.83
CA LEU A 30 -1.03 3.48 9.51
C LEU A 30 -1.98 4.52 10.11
N ARG A 31 -3.30 4.28 10.10
CA ARG A 31 -4.29 5.15 10.76
C ARG A 31 -4.06 5.21 12.26
N GLU A 32 -3.81 4.07 12.89
CA GLU A 32 -3.51 4.01 14.32
C GLU A 32 -2.24 4.80 14.67
N MET A 33 -1.18 4.71 13.85
CA MET A 33 0.02 5.52 14.02
C MET A 33 -0.27 7.02 13.91
N ALA A 34 -1.14 7.43 12.99
CA ALA A 34 -1.55 8.82 12.86
C ALA A 34 -2.36 9.29 14.09
N ASP A 35 -3.29 8.46 14.57
CA ASP A 35 -4.08 8.74 15.78
C ASP A 35 -3.20 8.87 17.04
N GLN A 36 -2.08 8.15 17.09
CA GLN A 36 -1.06 8.23 18.15
C GLN A 36 -0.08 9.40 17.96
N GLY A 37 -0.14 10.12 16.82
CA GLY A 37 0.77 11.21 16.49
C GLY A 37 2.18 10.76 16.06
N LEU A 38 2.36 9.48 15.71
CA LEU A 38 3.63 8.93 15.22
C LEU A 38 3.90 9.34 13.76
N ILE A 39 2.84 9.51 12.98
CA ILE A 39 2.91 10.06 11.62
C ILE A 39 1.93 11.22 11.46
N ASN A 40 2.26 12.16 10.58
CA ASN A 40 1.50 13.41 10.46
C ASN A 40 0.23 13.29 9.60
N TYR A 41 0.04 12.19 8.87
CA TYR A 41 -1.06 12.06 7.91
C TYR A 41 -1.82 10.74 8.08
N PRO A 42 -3.15 10.78 8.32
CA PRO A 42 -3.97 9.58 8.39
C PRO A 42 -4.33 9.13 6.97
N TYR A 43 -3.80 7.96 6.57
CA TYR A 43 -4.18 7.36 5.30
C TYR A 43 -5.64 6.93 5.29
N SER A 44 -6.34 7.25 4.20
CA SER A 44 -7.79 7.19 4.10
C SER A 44 -8.29 5.89 3.47
N THR A 45 -9.51 5.49 3.82
CA THR A 45 -10.21 4.39 3.11
C THR A 45 -10.36 4.68 1.61
N ARG A 46 -10.34 5.95 1.19
CA ARG A 46 -10.42 6.33 -0.24
C ARG A 46 -9.19 5.86 -1.02
N GLU A 47 -8.01 5.89 -0.41
CA GLU A 47 -6.78 5.38 -1.03
C GLU A 47 -6.87 3.88 -1.26
N VAL A 48 -7.32 3.13 -0.25
CA VAL A 48 -7.54 1.68 -0.37
C VAL A 48 -8.55 1.37 -1.48
N VAL A 49 -9.66 2.11 -1.55
CA VAL A 49 -10.66 1.95 -2.63
C VAL A 49 -10.05 2.24 -4.01
N ASN A 50 -9.22 3.27 -4.13
CA ASN A 50 -8.54 3.58 -5.39
C ASN A 50 -7.60 2.46 -5.82
N MET A 51 -6.83 1.90 -4.88
CA MET A 51 -5.92 0.79 -5.14
C MET A 51 -6.67 -0.48 -5.54
N VAL A 52 -7.78 -0.79 -4.87
CA VAL A 52 -8.62 -1.95 -5.20
C VAL A 52 -9.25 -1.80 -6.59
N ARG A 53 -9.76 -0.60 -6.92
CA ARG A 53 -10.24 -0.31 -8.29
C ARG A 53 -9.11 -0.45 -9.32
N HIS A 54 -7.91 0.00 -9.00
CA HIS A 54 -6.76 -0.13 -9.88
C HIS A 54 -6.43 -1.60 -10.15
N LEU A 55 -6.31 -2.42 -9.11
CA LEU A 55 -6.07 -3.86 -9.25
C LEU A 55 -7.19 -4.59 -10.02
N GLN A 56 -8.43 -4.12 -9.88
CA GLN A 56 -9.56 -4.63 -10.65
C GLN A 56 -9.43 -4.35 -12.16
N PHE A 57 -9.01 -3.14 -12.54
CA PHE A 57 -8.84 -2.77 -13.96
C PHE A 57 -7.51 -3.25 -14.56
N TYR A 58 -6.48 -3.42 -13.72
CA TYR A 58 -5.12 -3.79 -14.10
C TYR A 58 -4.67 -5.04 -13.33
N PRO A 59 -5.25 -6.23 -13.58
CA PRO A 59 -4.98 -7.44 -12.80
C PRO A 59 -3.55 -7.97 -12.95
N ASN A 60 -2.83 -7.53 -13.99
CA ASN A 60 -1.43 -7.88 -14.23
C ASN A 60 -0.47 -6.99 -13.43
N GLU A 61 -0.95 -5.91 -12.81
CA GLU A 61 -0.11 -5.05 -12.00
C GLU A 61 0.05 -5.61 -10.59
N GLY A 62 1.29 -5.64 -10.12
CA GLY A 62 1.61 -6.13 -8.79
C GLY A 62 1.12 -5.19 -7.70
N LEU A 63 0.60 -5.77 -6.61
CA LEU A 63 0.24 -5.05 -5.38
C LEU A 63 1.35 -4.08 -4.90
N PRO A 64 2.65 -4.45 -4.89
CA PRO A 64 3.72 -3.51 -4.52
C PRO A 64 3.77 -2.24 -5.37
N THR A 65 3.53 -2.34 -6.67
CA THR A 65 3.55 -1.19 -7.59
C THR A 65 2.41 -0.23 -7.28
N VAL A 66 1.20 -0.78 -7.12
CA VAL A 66 0.00 0.00 -6.79
C VAL A 66 0.16 0.74 -5.46
N VAL A 67 0.72 0.06 -4.46
CA VAL A 67 0.99 0.63 -3.15
C VAL A 67 2.05 1.73 -3.23
N LYS A 68 3.14 1.50 -3.96
CA LYS A 68 4.18 2.53 -4.20
C LYS A 68 3.60 3.79 -4.83
N ASN A 69 2.77 3.66 -5.86
CA ASN A 69 2.18 4.79 -6.56
C ASN A 69 1.33 5.68 -5.63
N VAL A 70 0.70 5.12 -4.60
CA VAL A 70 -0.07 5.90 -3.60
C VAL A 70 0.85 6.69 -2.67
N PHE A 71 1.98 6.09 -2.27
CA PHE A 71 2.92 6.70 -1.31
C PHE A 71 4.04 7.51 -1.97
N ASP A 72 4.14 7.55 -3.30
CA ASP A 72 5.18 8.29 -4.01
C ASP A 72 5.15 9.81 -3.69
N PHE A 73 4.00 10.35 -3.29
CA PHE A 73 3.88 11.75 -2.85
C PHE A 73 4.56 12.01 -1.50
N ASP A 74 4.64 11.00 -0.64
CA ASP A 74 5.26 11.07 0.70
C ASP A 74 6.79 10.88 0.66
N SER A 75 7.36 10.70 -0.53
CA SER A 75 8.79 10.38 -0.76
C SER A 75 9.79 11.44 -0.26
N TYR A 76 9.34 12.64 0.06
CA TYR A 76 10.19 13.70 0.60
C TYR A 76 10.48 13.55 2.10
N ASN A 77 9.76 12.67 2.82
CA ASN A 77 10.02 12.36 4.21
C ASN A 77 10.55 10.92 4.35
N LYS A 78 11.86 10.79 4.58
CA LYS A 78 12.53 9.49 4.69
C LYS A 78 12.03 8.66 5.88
N GLU A 79 11.78 9.29 7.02
CA GLU A 79 11.29 8.62 8.23
C GLU A 79 9.87 8.06 8.02
N LEU A 80 9.02 8.84 7.36
CA LEU A 80 7.69 8.39 6.96
C LEU A 80 7.79 7.26 5.93
N GLN A 81 8.70 7.36 4.96
CA GLN A 81 8.92 6.31 3.97
C GLN A 81 9.35 4.99 4.61
N GLU A 82 10.29 5.02 5.55
CA GLU A 82 10.73 3.84 6.31
C GLU A 82 9.55 3.23 7.08
N THR A 83 8.78 4.05 7.78
CA THR A 83 7.58 3.62 8.51
C THR A 83 6.55 2.94 7.60
N ILE A 84 6.28 3.51 6.42
CA ILE A 84 5.38 2.92 5.42
C ILE A 84 5.93 1.56 4.95
N VAL A 85 7.22 1.51 4.60
CA VAL A 85 7.85 0.28 4.10
C VAL A 85 7.77 -0.84 5.14
N GLU A 86 8.13 -0.55 6.39
CA GLU A 86 8.04 -1.51 7.48
C GLU A 86 6.60 -1.98 7.72
N THR A 87 5.64 -1.05 7.71
CA THR A 87 4.22 -1.38 7.89
C THR A 87 3.71 -2.28 6.78
N MET A 88 4.00 -1.97 5.53
CA MET A 88 3.58 -2.80 4.39
C MET A 88 4.23 -4.19 4.43
N GLN A 89 5.52 -4.26 4.74
CA GLN A 89 6.24 -5.54 4.88
C GLN A 89 5.69 -6.40 6.02
N LYS A 90 5.31 -5.80 7.15
CA LYS A 90 4.62 -6.48 8.26
C LYS A 90 3.34 -7.19 7.81
N HIS A 91 2.61 -6.61 6.85
CA HIS A 91 1.40 -7.22 6.25
C HIS A 91 1.70 -8.03 4.98
N GLY A 92 2.98 -8.31 4.71
CA GLY A 92 3.48 -9.10 3.59
C GLY A 92 3.21 -8.49 2.23
N ILE A 93 3.23 -7.17 2.15
CA ILE A 93 3.27 -6.39 0.92
C ILE A 93 4.73 -5.97 0.70
N PRO A 94 5.47 -6.60 -0.23
CA PRO A 94 6.90 -6.33 -0.40
C PRO A 94 7.10 -5.01 -1.15
N VAL A 95 7.09 -3.89 -0.43
CA VAL A 95 7.48 -2.56 -0.93
C VAL A 95 8.90 -2.24 -0.48
N GLY A 96 9.67 -1.58 -1.34
CA GLY A 96 11.11 -1.31 -1.17
C GLY A 96 11.97 -2.52 -1.58
N THR A 97 13.14 -2.36 -2.20
CA THR A 97 13.87 -1.20 -2.74
C THR A 97 13.73 -1.18 -4.27
N SER A 98 13.64 0.00 -4.89
CA SER A 98 13.97 0.10 -6.32
C SER A 98 15.46 -0.25 -6.47
N GLN A 99 15.78 -1.39 -7.10
CA GLN A 99 17.04 -1.51 -7.81
C GLN A 99 16.99 -0.52 -8.98
N ALA A 100 17.30 0.74 -8.72
CA ALA A 100 17.97 1.57 -9.69
C ALA A 100 19.44 1.10 -9.82
N SER A 101 19.65 -0.17 -10.18
CA SER A 101 20.96 -0.78 -10.39
C SER A 101 20.87 -1.93 -11.40
N ILE A 102 20.52 -1.67 -12.66
CA ILE A 102 20.92 -2.56 -13.77
C ILE A 102 21.31 -1.73 -15.00
N THR A 103 22.32 -0.86 -14.89
CA THR A 103 23.27 -0.61 -15.99
C THR A 103 24.59 -0.04 -15.45
N LEU A 104 25.29 -0.82 -14.61
CA LEU A 104 26.74 -0.69 -14.49
C LEU A 104 27.33 -2.11 -14.52
N ALA A 105 27.38 -2.66 -15.73
CA ALA A 105 28.17 -3.83 -16.04
C ALA A 105 28.73 -3.64 -17.44
N LYS A 106 29.94 -3.06 -17.51
CA LYS A 106 31.13 -3.68 -18.12
C LYS A 106 32.27 -2.66 -18.17
N GLU A 107 33.30 -2.97 -17.39
CA GLU A 107 34.70 -2.75 -17.79
C GLU A 107 35.01 -3.55 -19.06
#